data_AF-A0A198AEA2-F1
#
_entry.id   AF-A0A198AEA2-F1
#
_cell.length_a   1.000
_cell.length_b   1.000
_cell.length_c   1.000
_cell.angle_alpha   90.00
_cell.angle_beta   90.00
_cell.angle_gamma   90.00
#
_symmetry.space_group_name_H-M   'P 1'
#
loop_
_entity.id
_entity.type
_entity.pdbx_description
1 polymer ?
#
loop_
_entity_poly.entity_id
_entity_poly.type
_entity_poly.pdbx_seq_one_letter_code
_entity_poly.pdbx_strand_id
1 'polypeptide(L)'
;MAGRLKFEMWRYESKPGEFNGFKSRFTDGNGKYTESWWSNPSRSIDHAHHAYIADRHRNVKSGRHSDFIKQRYKLEMSRLRDGQD
;
A
#
# COMPACT_ATOMS: atom_id res chain seq x y z
N MET A 1 7.32 13.23 17.81
CA MET A 1 7.92 11.91 17.50
C MET A 1 8.14 11.86 16.00
N ALA A 2 9.38 11.77 15.52
CA ALA A 2 9.66 11.49 14.12
C ALA A 2 9.57 9.96 13.92
N GLY A 3 8.53 9.51 13.21
CA GLY A 3 8.35 8.11 12.84
C GLY A 3 9.22 7.74 11.63
N ARG A 4 9.47 6.45 11.43
CA ARG A 4 10.07 5.94 10.19
C ARG A 4 8.97 5.67 9.17
N LEU A 5 9.24 5.93 7.89
CA LEU A 5 8.34 5.52 6.81
C LEU A 5 8.06 4.02 6.90
N LYS A 6 6.78 3.64 6.91
CA LYS A 6 6.34 2.25 6.95
C LYS A 6 5.25 2.02 5.92
N PHE A 7 5.33 0.89 5.24
CA PHE A 7 4.30 0.44 4.31
C PHE A 7 4.05 -1.05 4.51
N GLU A 8 2.78 -1.41 4.66
CA GLU A 8 2.33 -2.77 4.97
C GLU A 8 1.16 -3.13 4.07
N MET A 9 1.05 -4.40 3.66
CA MET A 9 -0.15 -4.93 3.02
C MET A 9 -0.57 -6.26 3.60
N TRP A 10 -1.86 -6.53 3.54
CA TRP A 10 -2.46 -7.79 3.98
C TRP A 10 -3.66 -8.14 3.11
N ARG A 11 -3.99 -9.43 3.07
CA ARG A 11 -5.25 -9.90 2.46
C ARG A 11 -6.40 -9.40 3.30
N TYR A 12 -7.42 -8.90 2.62
CA TYR A 12 -8.69 -8.54 3.22
C TYR A 12 -9.70 -9.62 2.87
N GLU A 13 -10.00 -10.47 3.84
CA GLU A 13 -11.10 -11.43 3.75
C GLU A 13 -12.39 -10.69 4.06
N SER A 14 -13.28 -10.67 3.09
CA SER A 14 -14.53 -9.94 3.23
C SER A 14 -15.52 -10.64 4.16
N LYS A 15 -16.35 -9.83 4.82
CA LYS A 15 -17.58 -10.28 5.48
C LYS A 15 -18.65 -10.59 4.41
N PRO A 16 -19.77 -11.27 4.75
CA PRO A 16 -20.88 -11.46 3.84
C PRO A 16 -21.35 -10.12 3.24
N GLY A 17 -21.35 -10.01 1.92
CA GLY A 17 -21.70 -8.77 1.19
C GLY A 17 -20.52 -7.87 0.81
N GLU A 18 -19.28 -8.23 1.16
CA GLU A 18 -18.07 -7.52 0.74
C GLU A 18 -17.22 -8.35 -0.22
N PHE A 19 -16.35 -7.69 -1.00
CA PHE A 19 -15.41 -8.36 -1.91
C PHE A 19 -14.05 -8.60 -1.24
N ASN A 20 -13.51 -9.80 -1.43
CA ASN A 20 -12.13 -10.11 -1.08
C ASN A 20 -11.17 -9.16 -1.80
N GLY A 21 -10.02 -8.94 -1.18
CA GLY A 21 -8.97 -8.14 -1.81
C GLY A 21 -7.76 -7.97 -0.91
N PHE A 22 -7.20 -6.77 -0.94
CA PHE A 22 -6.02 -6.41 -0.16
C PHE A 22 -6.24 -5.05 0.47
N LYS A 23 -5.65 -4.84 1.64
CA LYS A 23 -5.50 -3.52 2.24
C LYS A 23 -4.03 -3.17 2.31
N SER A 24 -3.74 -1.89 2.11
CA SER A 24 -2.43 -1.31 2.37
C SER A 24 -2.54 -0.25 3.45
N ARG A 25 -1.47 -0.07 4.22
CA ARG A 25 -1.29 1.06 5.13
C ARG A 25 0.04 1.73 4.87
N PHE A 26 0.02 3.05 4.74
CA PHE A 26 1.22 3.88 4.67
C PHE A 26 1.31 4.79 5.89
N THR A 27 2.38 4.67 6.67
CA THR A 27 2.72 5.56 7.78
C THR A 27 3.86 6.47 7.37
N ASP A 28 3.65 7.78 7.51
CA ASP A 28 4.64 8.80 7.15
C ASP A 28 5.68 9.02 8.25
N GLY A 29 6.64 9.90 7.97
CA GLY A 29 7.73 10.24 8.91
C GLY A 29 7.26 10.98 10.17
N ASN A 30 5.99 11.35 10.26
CA ASN A 30 5.39 12.02 11.40
C ASN A 30 4.47 11.07 12.21
N GLY A 31 4.38 9.80 11.82
CA GLY A 31 3.52 8.81 12.46
C GLY A 31 2.06 8.87 12.00
N LYS A 32 1.70 9.72 11.03
CA LYS A 32 0.35 9.73 10.45
C LYS A 32 0.23 8.58 9.47
N TYR A 33 -0.84 7.79 9.58
CA TYR A 33 -1.12 6.70 8.66
C TYR A 33 -2.37 6.93 7.81
N THR A 34 -2.41 6.30 6.64
CA THR A 34 -3.62 6.15 5.82
C THR A 34 -3.72 4.73 5.31
N GLU A 35 -4.93 4.31 4.99
CA GLU A 35 -5.23 2.98 4.46
C GLU A 35 -5.90 3.07 3.08
N SER A 36 -5.65 2.06 2.25
CA SER A 36 -6.29 1.91 0.95
C SER A 36 -6.73 0.46 0.74
N TRP A 37 -7.90 0.28 0.13
CA TRP A 37 -8.39 -1.03 -0.31
C TRP A 37 -8.10 -1.26 -1.79
N TRP A 38 -7.88 -2.52 -2.15
CA TRP A 38 -7.52 -2.97 -3.48
C TRP A 38 -8.28 -4.27 -3.79
N SER A 39 -9.07 -4.29 -4.86
CA SER A 39 -9.83 -5.49 -5.25
C SER A 39 -8.92 -6.62 -5.71
N ASN A 40 -8.21 -6.42 -6.81
CA ASN A 40 -7.25 -7.37 -7.37
C ASN A 40 -6.08 -6.61 -7.99
N PRO A 41 -5.16 -6.11 -7.17
CA PRO A 41 -4.15 -5.21 -7.69
C PRO A 41 -3.00 -5.99 -8.33
N SER A 42 -2.30 -5.32 -9.24
CA SER A 42 -1.11 -5.83 -9.93
C SER A 42 0.02 -6.16 -8.94
N ARG A 43 1.00 -6.96 -9.38
CA ARG A 43 2.20 -7.29 -8.57
C ARG A 43 3.07 -6.07 -8.28
N SER A 44 3.02 -5.03 -9.11
CA SER A 44 3.71 -3.75 -8.89
C SER A 44 2.89 -2.57 -9.37
N ILE A 45 3.25 -1.38 -8.88
CA ILE A 45 2.68 -0.08 -9.28
C ILE A 45 3.79 0.89 -9.70
N ASP A 46 4.91 0.39 -10.24
CA ASP A 46 6.08 1.21 -10.58
C ASP A 46 5.75 2.29 -11.62
N HIS A 47 4.81 1.98 -12.53
CA HIS A 47 4.27 2.90 -13.53
C HIS A 47 3.34 3.98 -12.96
N ALA A 48 2.86 3.83 -11.72
CA ALA A 48 1.89 4.76 -11.15
C ALA A 48 2.51 6.13 -10.91
N HIS A 49 1.82 7.18 -11.36
CA HIS A 49 2.25 8.55 -11.08
C HIS A 49 2.03 8.93 -9.62
N HIS A 50 2.72 9.98 -9.17
CA HIS A 50 2.60 10.52 -7.81
C HIS A 50 1.14 10.78 -7.41
N ALA A 51 0.34 11.36 -8.32
CA ALA A 51 -1.07 11.68 -8.07
C ALA A 51 -1.90 10.43 -7.74
N TYR A 52 -1.68 9.31 -8.44
CA TYR A 52 -2.36 8.05 -8.14
C TYR A 52 -2.00 7.55 -6.74
N ILE A 53 -0.73 7.62 -6.38
CA ILE A 53 -0.27 7.14 -5.06
C ILE A 53 -0.80 8.06 -3.94
N ALA A 54 -0.89 9.37 -4.20
CA ALA A 54 -1.45 10.34 -3.26
C ALA A 54 -2.98 10.20 -3.08
N ASP A 55 -3.70 9.82 -4.13
CA ASP A 55 -5.13 9.49 -4.04
C ASP A 55 -5.36 8.26 -3.15
N ARG A 56 -4.52 7.24 -3.32
CA ARG A 56 -4.52 6.02 -2.49
C ARG A 56 -4.12 6.29 -1.03
N HIS A 57 -3.10 7.12 -0.83
CA HIS A 57 -2.56 7.42 0.49
C HIS A 57 -2.39 8.94 0.65
N ARG A 58 -3.40 9.61 1.22
CA ARG A 58 -3.45 11.09 1.31
C ARG A 58 -2.32 11.75 2.12
N ASN A 59 -1.57 10.98 2.91
CA ASN A 59 -0.36 11.40 3.64
C ASN A 59 0.93 11.28 2.79
N VAL A 60 0.83 10.92 1.51
CA VAL A 60 1.91 11.04 0.53
C VAL A 60 2.04 12.51 0.13
N LYS A 61 3.22 13.09 0.35
CA LYS A 61 3.48 14.53 0.15
C LYS A 61 4.68 14.81 -0.76
N SER A 62 5.45 13.80 -1.11
CA SER A 62 6.69 13.94 -1.85
C SER A 62 6.92 12.75 -2.79
N GLY A 63 7.76 12.94 -3.80
CA GLY A 63 8.24 11.86 -4.66
C GLY A 63 8.89 10.73 -3.85
N ARG A 64 9.66 11.07 -2.80
CA ARG A 64 10.25 10.10 -1.87
C ARG A 64 9.22 9.18 -1.21
N HIS A 65 8.04 9.69 -0.84
CA HIS A 65 6.97 8.84 -0.29
C HIS A 65 6.44 7.90 -1.37
N SER A 66 6.24 8.40 -2.59
CA SER A 66 5.78 7.58 -3.72
C SER A 66 6.76 6.47 -4.07
N ASP A 67 8.04 6.78 -4.17
CA ASP A 67 9.09 5.81 -4.53
C ASP A 67 9.21 4.73 -3.44
N PHE A 68 9.17 5.14 -2.17
CA PHE A 68 9.15 4.21 -1.04
C PHE A 68 7.94 3.27 -1.09
N ILE A 69 6.74 3.80 -1.36
CA ILE A 69 5.52 3.00 -1.47
C ILE A 69 5.60 2.03 -2.64
N LYS A 70 6.06 2.45 -3.82
CA LYS A 70 6.23 1.56 -4.98
C LYS A 70 7.14 0.38 -4.66
N GLN A 71 8.31 0.67 -4.08
CA GLN A 71 9.29 -0.35 -3.70
C GLN A 71 8.69 -1.35 -2.69
N ARG A 72 8.05 -0.84 -1.62
CA ARG A 72 7.47 -1.70 -0.58
C ARG A 72 6.25 -2.46 -1.07
N TYR A 73 5.39 -1.84 -1.86
CA TYR A 73 4.23 -2.46 -2.47
C TYR A 73 4.62 -3.71 -3.25
N LYS A 74 5.65 -3.61 -4.10
CA LYS A 74 6.16 -4.75 -4.87
C LYS A 74 6.59 -5.91 -3.97
N LEU A 75 7.32 -5.61 -2.90
CA LEU A 75 7.80 -6.62 -1.94
C LEU A 75 6.64 -7.27 -1.18
N GLU A 76 5.69 -6.47 -0.69
CA GLU A 76 4.52 -7.00 0.03
C GLU A 76 3.63 -7.85 -0.89
N MET A 77 3.39 -7.42 -2.13
CA MET A 77 2.61 -8.21 -3.08
C MET A 77 3.28 -9.51 -3.48
N SER A 78 4.62 -9.53 -3.63
CA SER A 78 5.37 -10.78 -3.84
C SER A 78 5.16 -11.70 -2.65
N ARG A 79 5.39 -11.23 -1.42
CA ARG A 79 5.17 -12.01 -0.19
C ARG A 79 3.75 -12.59 -0.10
N LEU A 80 2.74 -11.79 -0.44
CA LEU A 80 1.34 -12.18 -0.34
C LEU A 80 0.88 -13.13 -1.45
N ARG A 81 1.53 -13.14 -2.61
CA ARG A 81 1.19 -14.02 -3.74
C ARG A 81 2.06 -15.28 -3.77
N ASP A 82 3.33 -15.17 -3.45
CA ASP A 82 4.29 -16.28 -3.44
C ASP A 82 4.17 -17.14 -2.17
N GLY A 83 3.55 -16.63 -1.09
CA GLY A 83 3.13 -17.44 0.07
C GLY A 83 1.88 -18.30 -0.18
N GLN A 84 1.60 -18.65 -1.44
CA GLN A 84 0.64 -19.68 -1.85
C GLN A 84 1.43 -20.86 -2.44
N ASP A 85 2.21 -21.53 -1.60
CA ASP A 85 2.76 -22.88 -1.86
C ASP A 85 2.24 -23.80 -0.75
#